data_AF-A0A227J661-F1
#
_entry.id   AF-A0A227J661-F1
#
_cell.length_a   1.000
_cell.length_b   1.000
_cell.length_c   1.000
_cell.angle_alpha   90.00
_cell.angle_beta   90.00
_cell.angle_gamma   90.00
#
_symmetry.space_group_name_H-M   'P 1'
#
loop_
_entity.id
_entity.type
_entity.pdbx_description
1 polymer ?
#
loop_
_entity_poly.entity_id
_entity_poly.type
_entity_poly.pdbx_seq_one_letter_code
_entity_poly.pdbx_strand_id
1 'polypeptide(L)'
;FNTGEQAKQSQRATARHTDSLRHDALLKCCYQLLDAEGKASFVLPITEGELFIELALTQGWSLSRLCRVQPSEKKPVHRLLFELAKQPCDTQESHLIIHSSDGYSDDFVRLTHEFYLKM
;
A
#
# COMPACT_ATOMS: atom_id res chain seq x y z
N PHE A 1 -6.66 -0.95 -9.30
CA PHE A 1 -6.45 -2.40 -9.47
C PHE A 1 -6.52 -2.67 -10.96
N ASN A 2 -5.41 -3.14 -11.55
CA ASN A 2 -5.34 -3.30 -13.00
C ASN A 2 -5.93 -4.62 -13.49
N THR A 3 -6.12 -5.61 -12.61
CA THR A 3 -6.48 -7.00 -12.99
C THR A 3 -7.51 -7.66 -12.04
N GLY A 4 -8.57 -6.94 -11.65
CA GLY A 4 -9.69 -7.50 -10.89
C GLY A 4 -10.85 -8.01 -11.76
N GLU A 5 -11.69 -8.89 -11.22
CA GLU A 5 -12.91 -9.38 -11.88
C GLU A 5 -13.87 -8.21 -12.21
N GLN A 6 -14.32 -8.14 -13.48
CA GLN A 6 -15.17 -7.06 -13.95
C GLN A 6 -16.60 -7.20 -13.39
N ALA A 7 -17.06 -6.18 -12.67
CA ALA A 7 -18.46 -6.12 -12.25
C ALA A 7 -19.36 -5.88 -13.48
N LYS A 8 -20.43 -6.67 -13.64
CA LYS A 8 -21.42 -6.56 -14.73
C LYS A 8 -22.16 -5.19 -14.80
N GLN A 9 -21.96 -4.30 -13.84
CA GLN A 9 -22.59 -2.99 -13.72
C GLN A 9 -21.55 -1.89 -13.97
N SER A 10 -21.77 -1.05 -14.97
CA SER A 10 -20.80 -0.04 -15.45
C SER A 10 -20.29 0.91 -14.36
N GLN A 11 -21.17 1.45 -13.50
CA GLN A 11 -20.77 2.31 -12.38
C GLN A 11 -19.87 1.61 -11.35
N ARG A 12 -20.01 0.29 -11.20
CA ARG A 12 -19.21 -0.53 -10.28
C ARG A 12 -17.88 -0.98 -10.89
N ALA A 13 -17.77 -0.99 -12.22
CA ALA A 13 -16.52 -1.21 -12.93
C ALA A 13 -15.61 0.03 -12.85
N THR A 14 -16.15 1.24 -13.06
CA THR A 14 -15.40 2.51 -13.01
C THR A 14 -14.78 2.82 -11.65
N ALA A 15 -15.38 2.35 -10.55
CA ALA A 15 -14.85 2.53 -9.19
C ALA A 15 -13.80 1.49 -8.78
N ARG A 16 -13.74 0.34 -9.47
CA ARG A 16 -12.82 -0.78 -9.12
C ARG A 16 -11.61 -0.85 -10.04
N HIS A 17 -11.73 -0.34 -11.26
CA HIS A 17 -10.64 -0.22 -12.21
C HIS A 17 -10.06 1.18 -12.19
N THR A 18 -8.75 1.25 -12.38
CA THR A 18 -7.93 2.45 -12.55
C THR A 18 -8.25 3.19 -13.87
N ASP A 19 -9.46 3.01 -14.43
CA ASP A 19 -9.91 3.63 -15.68
C ASP A 19 -10.18 5.13 -15.53
N SER A 20 -10.34 5.65 -14.30
CA SER A 20 -10.62 7.07 -14.04
C SER A 20 -9.49 7.84 -13.35
N LEU A 21 -8.66 7.21 -12.51
CA LEU A 21 -7.52 7.88 -11.86
C LEU A 21 -6.25 7.05 -12.01
N ARG A 22 -5.43 7.42 -12.99
CA ARG A 22 -4.12 6.82 -13.20
C ARG A 22 -3.19 7.14 -12.02
N HIS A 23 -2.29 6.23 -11.67
CA HIS A 23 -1.37 6.39 -10.53
C HIS A 23 -0.53 7.69 -10.63
N ASP A 24 -0.19 8.12 -11.84
CA ASP A 24 0.52 9.38 -12.06
C ASP A 24 -0.30 10.60 -11.61
N ALA A 25 -1.59 10.63 -11.94
CA ALA A 25 -2.47 11.71 -11.53
C ALA A 25 -2.70 11.71 -10.01
N LEU A 26 -2.86 10.53 -9.39
CA LEU A 26 -3.00 10.39 -7.95
C LEU A 26 -1.76 10.94 -7.21
N LEU A 27 -0.57 10.52 -7.63
CA LEU A 27 0.70 10.99 -7.04
C LEU A 27 0.83 12.51 -7.15
N LYS A 28 0.52 13.08 -8.32
CA LYS A 28 0.56 14.54 -8.50
C LYS A 28 -0.42 15.26 -7.60
N CYS A 29 -1.66 14.78 -7.48
CA CYS A 29 -2.66 15.37 -6.58
C CYS A 29 -2.23 15.28 -5.12
N CYS A 30 -1.74 14.13 -4.65
CA CYS A 30 -1.22 13.97 -3.29
C CYS A 30 -0.07 14.96 -3.02
N TYR A 31 0.86 15.13 -3.98
CA TYR A 31 1.98 16.05 -3.82
C TYR A 31 1.50 17.50 -3.71
N GLN A 32 0.48 17.89 -4.45
CA GLN A 32 -0.07 19.25 -4.40
C GLN A 32 -0.85 19.55 -3.12
N LEU A 33 -1.56 18.55 -2.58
CA LEU A 33 -2.46 18.74 -1.44
C LEU A 33 -1.78 18.61 -0.07
N LEU A 34 -0.68 17.87 0.02
CA LEU A 34 0.06 17.73 1.27
C LEU A 34 0.85 18.99 1.62
N ASP A 35 1.09 19.21 2.91
CA ASP A 35 2.07 20.17 3.38
C ASP A 35 3.51 19.77 2.97
N ALA A 36 4.50 20.63 3.22
CA ALA A 36 5.91 20.36 2.93
C ALA A 36 6.46 19.13 3.67
N GLU A 37 5.98 18.88 4.89
CA GLU A 37 6.33 17.69 5.71
C GLU A 37 5.27 16.58 5.63
N GLY A 38 4.22 16.78 4.83
CA GLY A 38 3.14 15.83 4.66
C GLY A 38 3.59 14.53 4.01
N LYS A 39 2.88 13.45 4.33
CA LYS A 39 3.15 12.10 3.82
C LYS A 39 1.90 11.44 3.25
N ALA A 40 2.09 10.56 2.28
CA ALA A 40 1.03 9.75 1.69
C ALA A 40 1.30 8.26 1.90
N SER A 41 0.33 7.55 2.50
CA SER A 41 0.46 6.13 2.82
C SER A 41 -0.49 5.29 1.99
N PHE A 42 0.02 4.17 1.46
CA PHE A 42 -0.69 3.32 0.51
C PHE A 42 -0.59 1.85 0.91
N VAL A 43 -1.59 1.08 0.48
CA VAL A 43 -1.64 -0.39 0.61
C VAL A 43 -1.99 -0.98 -0.75
N LEU A 44 -1.02 -1.60 -1.41
CA LEU A 44 -1.19 -2.15 -2.76
C LEU A 44 -0.72 -3.61 -2.85
N PRO A 45 -1.24 -4.41 -3.78
CA PRO A 45 -0.61 -5.68 -4.12
C PRO A 45 0.84 -5.47 -4.58
N ILE A 46 1.70 -6.49 -4.41
CA ILE A 46 3.14 -6.34 -4.64
C ILE A 46 3.50 -5.75 -6.01
N THR A 47 2.95 -6.30 -7.10
CA THR A 47 3.25 -5.86 -8.46
C THR A 47 2.85 -4.41 -8.71
N GLU A 48 1.62 -4.02 -8.37
CA GLU A 48 1.21 -2.62 -8.51
C GLU A 48 1.91 -1.69 -7.53
N GLY A 49 2.28 -2.16 -6.35
CA GLY A 49 3.01 -1.40 -5.34
C GLY A 49 4.41 -1.02 -5.80
N GLU A 50 5.15 -1.98 -6.37
CA GLU A 50 6.49 -1.75 -6.92
C GLU A 50 6.44 -0.72 -8.06
N LEU A 51 5.53 -0.91 -9.03
CA LEU A 51 5.32 0.04 -10.12
C LEU A 51 4.90 1.43 -9.64
N PHE A 52 4.08 1.52 -8.59
CA PHE A 52 3.65 2.79 -8.01
C PHE A 52 4.82 3.53 -7.34
N ILE A 53 5.66 2.80 -6.59
CA ILE A 53 6.85 3.36 -5.94
C ILE A 53 7.84 3.86 -6.98
N GLU A 54 8.15 3.07 -8.01
CA GLU A 54 9.03 3.49 -9.10
C GLU A 54 8.53 4.80 -9.76
N LEU A 55 7.24 4.86 -10.07
CA LEU A 55 6.62 6.07 -10.62
C LEU A 55 6.72 7.26 -9.65
N ALA A 56 6.49 7.04 -8.36
CA ALA A 56 6.60 8.09 -7.35
C ALA A 56 8.01 8.69 -7.28
N LEU A 57 9.04 7.84 -7.30
CA LEU A 57 10.44 8.29 -7.27
C LEU A 57 10.77 9.19 -8.47
N THR A 58 10.26 8.87 -9.66
CA THR A 58 10.43 9.73 -10.86
C THR A 58 9.72 11.08 -10.75
N GLN A 59 8.75 11.23 -9.84
CA GLN A 59 8.00 12.46 -9.60
C GLN A 59 8.53 13.26 -8.39
N GLY A 60 9.70 12.91 -7.86
CA GLY A 60 10.35 13.64 -6.77
C GLY A 60 9.83 13.28 -5.37
N TRP A 61 9.10 12.18 -5.23
CA TRP A 61 8.83 11.59 -3.92
C TRP A 61 10.04 10.82 -3.40
N SER A 62 10.12 10.69 -2.08
CA SER A 62 11.03 9.79 -1.38
C SER A 62 10.25 8.69 -0.68
N LEU A 63 10.75 7.46 -0.75
CA LEU A 63 10.16 6.32 -0.03
C LEU A 63 10.63 6.35 1.43
N SER A 64 9.75 6.74 2.33
CA SER A 64 10.09 6.87 3.76
C SER A 64 9.89 5.59 4.55
N ARG A 65 8.88 4.78 4.20
CA ARG A 65 8.61 3.49 4.84
C ARG A 65 8.17 2.45 3.81
N LEU A 66 8.62 1.22 4.01
CA LEU A 66 8.19 0.06 3.23
C LEU A 66 8.01 -1.15 4.15
N CYS A 67 6.79 -1.63 4.27
CA CYS A 67 6.46 -2.86 4.97
C CYS A 67 5.97 -3.90 3.95
N ARG A 68 6.69 -5.02 3.86
CA ARG A 68 6.28 -6.18 3.07
C ARG A 68 5.32 -7.04 3.88
N VAL A 69 4.26 -7.57 3.27
CA VAL A 69 3.27 -8.37 3.99
C VAL A 69 3.12 -9.76 3.39
N GLN A 70 3.35 -10.77 4.23
CA GLN A 70 3.12 -12.19 3.92
C GLN A 70 1.86 -12.69 4.62
N PRO A 71 1.04 -13.54 3.96
CA PRO A 71 -0.09 -14.18 4.63
C PRO A 71 0.34 -15.16 5.74
N SER A 72 1.48 -15.84 5.54
CA SER A 72 2.16 -16.74 6.49
C SER A 72 3.62 -16.88 6.08
N GLU A 73 4.50 -17.39 6.95
CA GLU A 73 5.94 -17.57 6.68
C GLU A 73 6.26 -18.28 5.36
N LYS A 74 5.41 -19.25 4.97
CA LYS A 74 5.62 -20.09 3.77
C LYS A 74 5.09 -19.47 2.48
N LYS A 75 4.32 -18.39 2.56
CA LYS A 75 3.68 -17.76 1.39
C LYS A 75 4.46 -16.51 0.98
N PRO A 76 4.54 -16.18 -0.31
CA PRO A 76 5.25 -14.99 -0.76
C PRO A 76 4.58 -13.71 -0.24
N VAL A 77 5.35 -12.61 -0.27
CA VAL A 77 4.80 -11.27 -0.07
C VAL A 77 3.74 -11.01 -1.13
N HIS A 78 2.57 -10.55 -0.69
CA HIS A 78 1.43 -10.31 -1.58
C HIS A 78 0.97 -8.85 -1.57
N ARG A 79 1.40 -8.08 -0.57
CA ARG A 79 1.07 -6.65 -0.43
C ARG A 79 2.27 -5.87 0.09
N LEU A 80 2.30 -4.61 -0.28
CA LEU A 80 3.17 -3.59 0.28
C LEU A 80 2.31 -2.56 1.01
N LEU A 81 2.74 -2.19 2.21
CA LEU A 81 2.32 -0.97 2.89
C LEU A 81 3.50 -0.01 2.77
N PHE A 82 3.30 1.19 2.24
CA PHE A 82 4.40 2.12 2.04
C PHE A 82 3.97 3.57 2.25
N GLU A 83 4.94 4.40 2.61
CA GLU A 83 4.75 5.82 2.90
C GLU A 83 5.71 6.65 2.05
N LEU A 84 5.15 7.59 1.30
CA LEU A 84 5.89 8.53 0.46
C LEU A 84 5.97 9.90 1.14
N ALA A 85 7.16 10.49 1.14
CA ALA A 85 7.45 11.82 1.67
C ALA A 85 7.91 12.76 0.55
N LYS A 86 7.70 14.06 0.73
CA LYS A 86 8.20 15.08 -0.22
C LYS A 86 9.69 15.37 -0.08
N GLN A 87 10.22 15.25 1.13
CA GLN A 87 11.62 15.53 1.43
C GLN A 87 12.45 14.24 1.31
N PRO A 88 13.71 14.34 0.87
CA PRO A 88 14.66 13.23 0.93
C PRO A 88 14.78 12.65 2.33
N CYS A 89 14.73 11.33 2.43
CA CYS A 89 14.85 10.60 3.69
C CYS A 89 15.33 9.16 3.46
N ASP A 90 15.85 8.54 4.52
CA ASP A 90 16.14 7.12 4.52
C ASP A 90 14.84 6.29 4.54
N THR A 91 14.84 5.17 3.82
CA THR A 91 13.72 4.24 3.84
C THR A 91 13.79 3.33 5.07
N GLN A 92 12.74 3.34 5.88
CA GLN A 92 12.55 2.36 6.95
C GLN A 92 11.86 1.12 6.40
N GLU A 93 12.56 0.00 6.40
CA GLU A 93 12.01 -1.28 5.94
C GLU A 93 11.55 -2.15 7.10
N SER A 94 10.41 -2.82 6.92
CA SER A 94 9.87 -3.78 7.87
C SER A 94 9.16 -4.93 7.16
N HIS A 95 8.80 -5.95 7.93
CA HIS A 95 8.10 -7.12 7.43
C HIS A 95 6.98 -7.51 8.39
N LEU A 96 5.84 -7.93 7.85
CA LEU A 96 4.69 -8.38 8.62
C LEU A 96 4.19 -9.72 8.07
N ILE A 97 4.21 -10.74 8.93
CA ILE A 97 3.57 -12.02 8.66
C ILE A 97 2.21 -12.01 9.35
N ILE A 98 1.11 -12.27 8.64
CA ILE A 98 -0.24 -12.19 9.21
C ILE A 98 -0.54 -13.38 10.13
N HIS A 99 -0.24 -14.60 9.70
CA HIS A 99 -0.52 -15.81 10.48
C HIS A 99 0.76 -16.55 10.87
N SER A 100 0.79 -16.99 12.14
CA SER A 100 1.75 -17.95 12.69
C SER A 100 1.13 -19.35 12.74
N SER A 101 1.78 -20.30 13.42
CA SER A 101 1.24 -21.65 13.65
C SER A 101 -0.08 -21.66 14.42
N ASP A 102 -0.27 -20.71 15.32
CA ASP A 102 -1.30 -20.74 16.36
C ASP A 102 -2.45 -19.75 16.11
N GLY A 103 -2.47 -19.11 14.93
CA GLY A 103 -3.48 -18.12 14.55
C GLY A 103 -2.85 -16.87 13.95
N TYR A 104 -3.37 -15.69 14.31
CA TYR A 104 -2.73 -14.43 13.95
C TYR A 104 -1.38 -14.28 14.67
N SER A 105 -0.41 -13.70 14.00
CA SER A 105 0.89 -13.41 14.61
C SER A 105 0.77 -12.29 15.65
N ASP A 106 1.66 -12.28 16.65
CA ASP A 106 1.69 -11.23 17.67
C ASP A 106 1.86 -9.83 17.08
N ASP A 107 2.63 -9.72 15.99
CA ASP A 107 2.84 -8.45 15.28
C ASP A 107 1.56 -7.96 14.59
N PHE A 108 0.81 -8.88 13.98
CA PHE A 108 -0.48 -8.55 13.38
C PHE A 108 -1.51 -8.19 14.46
N VAL A 109 -1.56 -8.98 15.54
CA VAL A 109 -2.43 -8.71 16.69
C VAL A 109 -2.14 -7.31 17.25
N ARG A 110 -0.88 -7.02 17.56
CA ARG A 110 -0.46 -5.72 18.07
C ARG A 110 -0.85 -4.58 17.14
N LEU A 111 -0.71 -4.76 15.82
CA LEU A 111 -1.07 -3.73 14.84
C LEU A 111 -2.57 -3.47 14.75
N THR A 112 -3.41 -4.51 14.89
CA THR A 112 -4.84 -4.39 14.56
C THR A 112 -5.80 -4.56 15.74
N HIS A 113 -5.32 -4.84 16.96
CA HIS A 113 -6.17 -5.16 18.12
C HIS A 113 -7.18 -4.06 18.48
N GLU A 114 -6.87 -2.79 18.25
CA GLU A 114 -7.82 -1.69 18.51
C GLU A 114 -9.02 -1.69 17.53
N PHE A 115 -8.91 -2.38 16.40
CA PHE A 115 -9.91 -2.39 15.34
C PHE A 115 -10.74 -3.69 15.27
N TYR A 116 -10.24 -4.78 15.85
CA TYR A 116 -10.91 -6.08 15.82
C TYR A 116 -11.45 -6.46 17.19
N LEU A 117 -12.73 -6.83 17.25
CA LEU A 117 -13.41 -7.21 18.50
C LEU A 117 -12.86 -8.51 19.12
N LYS A 118 -12.26 -9.39 18.31
CA LYS A 118 -11.63 -10.65 18.70
C LYS A 118 -10.50 -10.95 17.71
N MET A 119 -9.32 -11.29 18.22
CA MET A 119 -8.18 -11.80 17.45
C MET A 119 -7.54 -12.99 18.16
#